data_AF-A0A4Z0MQN3-F1
#
_entry.id   AF-A0A4Z0MQN3-F1
#
_cell.length_a   1.000
_cell.length_b   1.000
_cell.length_c   1.000
_cell.angle_alpha   90.00
_cell.angle_beta   90.00
_cell.angle_gamma   90.00
#
_symmetry.space_group_name_H-M   'P 1'
#
loop_
_entity.id
_entity.type
_entity.pdbx_description
1 polymer ?
#
loop_
_entity_poly.entity_id
_entity_poly.type
_entity_poly.pdbx_seq_one_letter_code
_entity_poly.pdbx_strand_id
1 'polypeptide(L)'
;MARNAVISTGTGYSPKNLLTLFCEAEQATTPHTGGRVMARTVAGVVVAVRCRRCGLVQEHTLSRLPDGLLVYRVRITGEDGPHLPDSMRPLPFLEESFEVVAASLQDAHERAEFACSLRFAGHLVCYYINGEEHLNERF
;
A
#
# COMPACT_ATOMS: atom_id res chain seq x y z
N MET A 1 4.11 28.29 -18.83
CA MET A 1 3.30 27.06 -18.94
C MET A 1 2.65 26.80 -17.58
N ALA A 2 1.34 27.03 -17.47
CA ALA A 2 0.62 26.83 -16.21
C ALA A 2 0.43 25.33 -15.98
N ARG A 3 1.05 24.79 -14.92
CA ARG A 3 0.78 23.42 -14.44
C ARG A 3 -0.63 23.45 -13.84
N ASN A 4 -1.60 22.84 -14.51
CA ASN A 4 -2.93 22.58 -13.94
C ASN A 4 -2.75 21.62 -12.77
N ALA A 5 -2.60 22.16 -11.57
CA ALA A 5 -2.68 21.39 -10.35
C ALA A 5 -4.14 20.99 -10.17
N VAL A 6 -4.45 19.73 -10.48
CA VAL A 6 -5.73 19.12 -10.09
C VAL A 6 -5.71 19.05 -8.55
N ILE A 7 -6.36 20.03 -7.91
CA ILE A 7 -6.63 19.98 -6.48
C ILE A 7 -7.84 19.06 -6.33
N SER A 8 -7.58 17.77 -6.10
CA SER A 8 -8.61 16.84 -5.66
C SER A 8 -8.97 17.21 -4.21
N THR A 9 -10.10 17.91 -4.03
CA THR A 9 -10.68 18.26 -2.72
C THR A 9 -11.55 17.14 -2.16
N GLY A 10 -11.23 15.88 -2.47
CA GLY A 10 -11.79 14.77 -1.73
C GLY A 10 -11.28 14.81 -0.30
N THR A 11 -12.16 14.72 0.70
CA THR A 11 -11.79 14.43 2.10
C THR A 11 -11.31 12.98 2.25
N GLY A 12 -10.48 12.51 1.31
CA GLY A 12 -9.76 11.27 1.45
C GLY A 12 -8.90 11.41 2.69
N TYR A 13 -9.14 10.55 3.66
CA TYR A 13 -8.27 10.38 4.82
C TYR A 13 -6.82 10.43 4.33
N SER A 14 -6.03 11.37 4.87
CA SER A 14 -4.61 11.46 4.53
C SER A 14 -3.90 10.44 5.40
N PRO A 15 -3.37 9.33 4.82
CA PRO A 15 -2.68 8.33 5.61
C PRO A 15 -1.56 9.03 6.38
N LYS A 16 -1.51 8.84 7.70
CA LYS A 16 -0.41 9.37 8.51
C LYS A 16 0.90 8.90 7.87
N ASN A 17 1.72 9.85 7.43
CA ASN A 17 2.92 9.55 6.65
C ASN A 17 3.86 8.69 7.49
N LEU A 18 4.35 7.58 6.94
CA LEU A 18 5.37 6.77 7.61
C LEU A 18 6.67 7.56 7.75
N LEU A 19 7.08 8.14 6.62
CA LEU A 19 8.31 8.90 6.46
C LEU A 19 8.01 10.10 5.56
N THR A 20 8.65 11.21 5.89
CA THR A 20 8.75 12.38 5.02
C THR A 20 10.17 12.39 4.50
N LEU A 21 10.35 12.16 3.20
CA LEU A 21 11.67 12.10 2.56
C LEU A 21 11.73 13.16 1.45
N PHE A 22 12.94 13.51 1.05
CA PHE A 22 13.17 14.48 -0.01
C PHE A 22 12.89 13.85 -1.38
N CYS A 23 12.03 14.48 -2.17
CA CYS A 23 11.79 14.10 -3.56
C CYS A 23 12.76 14.85 -4.47
N GLU A 24 13.68 14.13 -5.11
CA GLU A 24 14.67 14.74 -6.01
C GLU A 24 14.03 15.39 -7.25
N ALA A 25 12.91 14.84 -7.73
CA ALA A 25 12.25 15.34 -8.95
C ALA A 25 11.59 16.72 -8.79
N GLU A 26 10.98 16.98 -7.62
CA GLU A 26 10.31 18.26 -7.33
C GLU A 26 11.11 19.14 -6.35
N GLN A 27 12.28 18.67 -5.92
CA GLN A 27 13.18 19.34 -4.97
C GLN A 27 12.48 19.78 -3.67
N ALA A 28 11.60 18.93 -3.16
CA ALA A 28 10.79 19.22 -1.97
C ALA A 28 10.62 17.98 -1.09
N THR A 29 10.45 18.19 0.22
CA THR A 29 10.09 17.10 1.15
C THR A 29 8.66 16.66 0.91
N THR A 30 8.45 15.37 0.68
CA THR A 30 7.13 14.82 0.36
C THR A 30 6.76 13.63 1.24
N PRO A 31 5.47 13.43 1.51
CA PRO A 31 4.99 12.23 2.15
C PRO A 31 5.21 10.98 1.27
N HIS A 32 5.65 9.89 1.88
CA HIS A 32 5.82 8.61 1.21
C HIS A 32 4.81 7.57 1.71
N THR A 33 4.30 6.73 0.80
CA THR A 33 3.30 5.68 1.05
C THR A 33 3.85 4.28 0.85
N GLY A 34 3.12 3.29 1.37
CA GLY A 34 3.33 1.89 1.02
C GLY A 34 4.48 1.24 1.74
N GLY A 35 4.63 1.51 3.05
CA GLY A 35 5.65 0.98 3.99
C GLY A 35 5.68 -0.55 4.11
N ARG A 36 5.86 -1.22 2.98
CA ARG A 36 5.95 -2.66 2.81
C ARG A 36 7.24 -3.11 3.45
N VAL A 37 7.15 -4.05 4.38
CA VAL A 37 8.33 -4.64 4.99
C VAL A 37 8.98 -5.56 3.97
N MET A 38 10.24 -5.25 3.63
CA MET A 38 11.07 -6.04 2.72
C MET A 38 11.88 -7.08 3.47
N ALA A 39 12.37 -6.72 4.66
CA ALA A 39 13.13 -7.61 5.51
C ALA A 39 13.01 -7.22 6.98
N ARG A 40 13.10 -8.22 7.86
CA ARG A 40 13.34 -8.05 9.29
C ARG A 40 14.77 -8.48 9.57
N THR A 41 15.58 -7.55 10.06
CA THR A 41 17.00 -7.77 10.32
C THR A 41 17.30 -7.54 11.81
N VAL A 42 18.47 -7.98 12.26
CA VAL A 42 18.98 -7.63 13.60
C VAL A 42 19.13 -6.13 13.81
N ALA A 43 19.32 -5.37 12.73
CA ALA A 43 19.45 -3.91 12.77
C ALA A 43 18.09 -3.19 12.75
N GLY A 44 16.97 -3.88 12.56
CA GLY A 44 15.63 -3.30 12.48
C GLY A 44 14.81 -3.80 11.29
N VAL A 45 13.80 -3.02 10.91
CA VAL A 45 12.85 -3.34 9.83
C VAL A 45 13.19 -2.55 8.58
N VAL A 46 13.43 -3.24 7.46
CA VAL A 46 13.61 -2.61 6.15
C VAL A 46 12.26 -2.44 5.51
N VAL A 47 11.89 -1.20 5.18
CA VAL A 47 10.65 -0.86 4.51
C VAL A 47 10.91 -0.27 3.13
N ALA A 48 10.20 -0.75 2.12
CA ALA A 48 10.07 -0.04 0.86
C ALA A 48 9.01 1.05 1.02
N VAL A 49 9.31 2.26 0.56
CA VAL A 49 8.36 3.38 0.52
C VAL A 49 8.35 3.99 -0.86
N ARG A 50 7.16 4.36 -1.33
CA ARG A 50 6.92 5.00 -2.62
C ARG A 50 6.64 6.48 -2.44
N CYS A 51 7.37 7.32 -3.17
CA CYS A 51 7.10 8.75 -3.22
C CYS A 51 5.73 9.01 -3.86
N ARG A 52 4.84 9.73 -3.17
CA ARG A 52 3.50 10.08 -3.71
C ARG A 52 3.54 11.01 -4.92
N ARG A 53 4.66 11.71 -5.14
CA ARG A 53 4.79 12.68 -6.24
C ARG A 53 5.42 12.06 -7.48
N CYS A 54 6.62 11.50 -7.36
CA CYS A 54 7.35 10.95 -8.51
C CYS A 54 7.23 9.43 -8.66
N GLY A 55 6.63 8.72 -7.70
CA GLY A 55 6.47 7.26 -7.74
C GLY A 55 7.75 6.46 -7.48
N LEU A 56 8.88 7.13 -7.23
CA LEU A 56 10.15 6.48 -6.89
C LEU A 56 9.98 5.61 -5.64
N VAL A 57 10.49 4.39 -5.70
CA VAL A 57 10.52 3.46 -4.56
C VAL A 57 11.92 3.47 -3.96
N GLN A 58 12.01 3.70 -2.66
CA GLN A 58 13.26 3.67 -1.90
C GLN A 58 13.12 2.75 -0.70
N GLU A 59 14.22 2.09 -0.34
CA GLU A 59 14.29 1.25 0.86
C GLU A 59 14.87 2.05 2.02
N HIS A 60 14.23 1.94 3.18
CA HIS A 60 14.69 2.57 4.41
C HIS A 60 14.75 1.54 5.53
N THR A 61 15.86 1.55 6.27
CA THR A 61 16.02 0.72 7.46
C THR A 61 15.59 1.52 8.69
N LEU A 62 14.57 1.03 9.38
CA LEU A 62 14.08 1.56 10.65
C LEU A 62 14.68 0.73 11.79
N SER A 63 15.64 1.30 12.52
CA SER A 63 16.29 0.61 13.64
C SER A 63 15.31 0.29 14.79
N ARG A 64 14.33 1.17 14.98
CA ARG A 64 13.16 0.95 15.82
C ARG A 64 11.94 1.47 15.08
N LEU A 65 10.81 0.75 15.20
CA LEU A 65 9.53 1.27 14.70
C LEU A 65 9.13 2.51 15.52
N PRO A 66 8.75 3.62 14.86
CA PRO A 66 8.25 4.79 15.55
C PRO A 66 7.06 4.44 16.46
N ASP A 67 6.92 5.17 17.56
CA ASP A 67 5.88 4.89 18.55
C ASP A 67 4.48 4.99 17.92
N GLY A 68 3.62 4.02 18.28
CA GLY A 68 2.27 3.90 17.72
C GLY A 68 2.20 3.20 16.36
N LEU A 69 3.32 2.74 15.80
CA LEU A 69 3.34 1.92 14.59
C LEU A 69 3.64 0.45 14.91
N LEU A 70 2.93 -0.44 14.22
CA LEU A 70 3.06 -1.88 14.31
C LEU A 70 3.22 -2.48 12.91
N VAL A 71 3.75 -3.71 12.85
CA VAL A 71 3.76 -4.48 11.61
C VAL A 71 2.48 -5.30 11.53
N TYR A 72 1.78 -5.18 10.42
CA TYR A 72 0.60 -5.94 10.09
C TYR A 72 0.92 -6.90 8.96
N ARG A 73 0.52 -8.17 9.11
CA ARG A 73 0.58 -9.15 8.03
C ARG A 73 -0.67 -9.00 7.19
N VAL A 74 -0.50 -8.73 5.90
CA VAL A 74 -1.60 -8.58 4.96
C VAL A 74 -1.58 -9.74 3.99
N ARG A 75 -2.76 -10.29 3.74
CA ARG A 75 -3.02 -11.20 2.63
C ARG A 75 -4.18 -10.65 1.82
N ILE A 76 -3.97 -10.51 0.52
CA ILE A 76 -4.98 -10.03 -0.42
C ILE A 76 -5.28 -11.19 -1.37
N THR A 77 -6.57 -11.51 -1.53
CA THR A 77 -7.03 -12.51 -2.49
C THR A 77 -7.93 -11.84 -3.51
N GLY A 78 -7.80 -12.21 -4.78
CA GLY A 78 -8.69 -11.81 -5.86
C GLY A 78 -9.25 -13.03 -6.54
N GLU A 79 -10.57 -13.17 -6.53
CA GLU A 79 -11.27 -14.20 -7.29
C GLU A 79 -11.81 -13.60 -8.59
N ASP A 80 -11.91 -14.42 -9.63
CA ASP A 80 -12.40 -13.99 -10.94
C ASP A 80 -13.79 -13.35 -10.83
N GLY A 81 -13.93 -12.11 -11.30
CA GLY A 81 -15.21 -11.41 -11.33
C GLY A 81 -16.05 -11.90 -12.53
N PRO A 82 -17.38 -12.13 -12.37
CA PRO A 82 -18.22 -12.68 -13.44
C PRO A 82 -18.52 -11.72 -14.59
N HIS A 83 -17.79 -10.60 -14.72
CA HIS A 83 -18.18 -9.45 -15.54
C HIS A 83 -17.27 -9.18 -16.74
N LEU A 84 -16.18 -9.95 -16.93
CA LEU A 84 -15.26 -9.75 -18.06
C LEU A 84 -15.45 -10.81 -19.16
N PRO A 85 -15.33 -10.42 -20.45
CA PRO A 85 -15.25 -11.35 -21.58
C PRO A 85 -14.12 -12.37 -21.39
N ASP A 86 -14.26 -13.61 -21.87
CA ASP A 86 -13.29 -14.71 -21.69
C ASP A 86 -11.83 -14.33 -22.03
N SER A 87 -11.63 -13.49 -23.05
CA SER A 87 -10.32 -13.00 -23.49
C SER A 87 -9.69 -11.97 -22.54
N MET A 88 -10.49 -11.39 -21.64
CA MET A 88 -10.09 -10.42 -20.63
C MET A 88 -10.29 -10.95 -19.22
N ARG A 89 -10.77 -12.19 -19.05
CA ARG A 89 -10.87 -12.82 -17.74
C ARG A 89 -9.46 -12.95 -17.15
N PRO A 90 -9.20 -12.31 -16.02
CA PRO A 90 -7.91 -12.45 -15.38
C PRO A 90 -7.76 -13.87 -14.80
N LEU A 91 -6.64 -14.13 -14.10
CA LEU A 91 -6.38 -15.46 -13.55
C LEU A 91 -7.52 -15.86 -12.60
N PRO A 92 -7.96 -17.13 -12.60
CA PRO A 92 -9.13 -17.56 -11.83
C PRO A 92 -8.98 -17.31 -10.33
N PHE A 93 -7.74 -17.20 -9.85
CA PHE A 93 -7.40 -16.86 -8.48
C PHE A 93 -6.04 -16.14 -8.43
N LEU A 94 -6.00 -15.03 -7.71
CA LEU A 94 -4.79 -14.28 -7.39
C LEU A 94 -4.64 -14.19 -5.87
N GLU A 95 -3.42 -14.34 -5.37
CA GLU A 95 -3.11 -14.12 -3.95
C GLU A 95 -1.75 -13.42 -3.80
N GLU A 96 -1.69 -12.42 -2.94
CA GLU A 96 -0.44 -11.82 -2.48
C GLU A 96 -0.42 -11.74 -0.95
N SER A 97 0.68 -12.16 -0.33
CA SER A 97 0.93 -12.01 1.11
C SER A 97 2.18 -11.18 1.35
N PHE A 98 2.08 -10.17 2.20
CA PHE A 98 3.19 -9.30 2.57
C PHE A 98 2.96 -8.65 3.94
N GLU A 99 3.90 -7.85 4.39
CA GLU A 99 3.81 -7.12 5.65
C GLU A 99 3.87 -5.62 5.40
N VAL A 100 3.16 -4.83 6.21
CA VAL A 100 3.20 -3.37 6.19
C VAL A 100 3.36 -2.79 7.59
N VAL A 101 4.07 -1.68 7.70
CA VAL A 101 4.09 -0.88 8.94
C VAL A 101 2.93 0.10 8.92
N ALA A 102 2.07 0.11 9.94
CA ALA A 102 0.89 0.99 10.03
C ALA A 102 0.53 1.37 11.48
N ALA A 103 -0.32 2.38 11.66
CA ALA A 103 -0.80 2.84 12.97
C ALA A 103 -2.08 2.14 13.45
N SER A 104 -2.85 1.55 12.54
CA SER A 104 -4.12 0.87 12.82
C SER A 104 -4.43 -0.14 11.71
N LEU A 105 -5.49 -0.95 11.89
CA LEU A 105 -5.99 -1.86 10.85
C LEU A 105 -6.40 -1.10 9.57
N GLN A 106 -7.09 0.02 9.71
CA GLN A 106 -7.50 0.88 8.59
C GLN A 106 -6.28 1.44 7.83
N ASP A 107 -5.26 1.93 8.54
CA ASP A 107 -4.03 2.42 7.90
C ASP A 107 -3.25 1.26 7.24
N ALA A 108 -3.31 0.05 7.81
CA ALA A 108 -2.70 -1.14 7.20
C ALA A 108 -3.38 -1.52 5.87
N HIS A 109 -4.73 -1.45 5.80
CA HIS A 109 -5.50 -1.62 4.56
C HIS A 109 -5.05 -0.63 3.49
N GLU A 110 -5.09 0.66 3.80
CA GLU A 110 -4.74 1.71 2.83
C GLU A 110 -3.30 1.55 2.34
N ARG A 111 -2.36 1.21 3.22
CA ARG A 111 -0.97 0.95 2.84
C ARG A 111 -0.84 -0.30 1.97
N ALA A 112 -1.67 -1.31 2.20
CA ALA A 112 -1.69 -2.52 1.39
C ALA A 112 -2.11 -2.22 -0.04
N GLU A 113 -3.10 -1.36 -0.26
CA GLU A 113 -3.52 -0.95 -1.62
C GLU A 113 -2.37 -0.34 -2.42
N PHE A 114 -1.49 0.43 -1.77
CA PHE A 114 -0.30 1.01 -2.42
C PHE A 114 0.89 0.07 -2.53
N ALA A 115 1.03 -0.86 -1.58
CA ALA A 115 2.16 -1.79 -1.46
C ALA A 115 2.00 -3.06 -2.29
N CYS A 116 0.76 -3.38 -2.67
CA CYS A 116 0.42 -4.52 -3.51
C CYS A 116 1.15 -4.46 -4.85
N SER A 117 1.70 -5.59 -5.29
CA SER A 117 2.36 -5.73 -6.58
C SER A 117 1.43 -6.32 -7.64
N LEU A 118 0.47 -7.15 -7.23
CA LEU A 118 -0.56 -7.68 -8.11
C LEU A 118 -1.59 -6.60 -8.46
N ARG A 119 -2.12 -6.68 -9.68
CA ARG A 119 -3.26 -5.86 -10.12
C ARG A 119 -4.52 -6.70 -9.98
N PHE A 120 -5.40 -6.28 -9.08
CA PHE A 120 -6.68 -6.95 -8.82
C PHE A 120 -7.87 -6.35 -9.58
N ALA A 121 -7.62 -5.50 -10.59
CA ALA A 121 -8.70 -4.90 -11.39
C ALA A 121 -9.55 -5.99 -12.07
N GLY A 122 -10.86 -5.97 -11.82
CA GLY A 122 -11.80 -6.97 -12.35
C GLY A 122 -11.93 -8.24 -11.51
N HIS A 123 -11.23 -8.32 -10.38
CA HIS A 123 -11.43 -9.39 -9.39
C HIS A 123 -12.36 -8.92 -8.27
N LEU A 124 -13.03 -9.87 -7.63
CA LEU A 124 -13.64 -9.67 -6.32
C LEU A 124 -12.53 -9.81 -5.26
N VAL A 125 -12.18 -8.71 -4.59
CA VAL A 125 -11.04 -8.67 -3.68
C VAL A 125 -11.45 -8.85 -2.23
N CYS A 126 -10.69 -9.66 -1.49
CA CYS A 126 -10.76 -9.75 -0.04
C CYS A 126 -9.41 -9.39 0.59
N TYR A 127 -9.45 -8.56 1.61
CA TYR A 127 -8.30 -8.17 2.43
C TYR A 127 -8.35 -8.87 3.77
N TYR A 128 -7.28 -9.57 4.10
CA TYR A 128 -7.06 -10.17 5.41
C TYR A 128 -5.91 -9.45 6.10
N ILE A 129 -6.11 -8.99 7.33
CA ILE A 129 -5.10 -8.31 8.14
C ILE A 129 -4.90 -9.11 9.43
N ASN A 130 -3.66 -9.54 9.69
CA ASN A 130 -3.28 -10.44 10.77
C ASN A 130 -4.09 -11.75 10.79
N GLY A 131 -4.58 -12.18 9.63
CA GLY A 131 -5.38 -13.40 9.47
C GLY A 131 -6.89 -13.21 9.62
N GLU A 132 -7.35 -12.04 10.06
CA GLU A 132 -8.77 -11.70 10.15
C GLU A 132 -9.25 -11.02 8.87
N GLU A 133 -10.47 -11.33 8.43
CA GLU A 133 -11.10 -10.65 7.30
C GLU A 133 -11.38 -9.19 7.67
N HIS A 134 -10.79 -8.27 6.91
CA HIS A 134 -10.92 -6.84 7.14
C HIS A 134 -11.91 -6.18 6.19
N LEU A 135 -11.82 -6.52 4.89
CA LEU A 135 -12.73 -6.05 3.86
C LEU A 135 -12.99 -7.18 2.87
N ASN A 136 -14.25 -7.32 2.48
CA ASN A 136 -14.70 -8.24 1.46
C ASN A 136 -15.57 -7.46 0.48
N GLU A 137 -15.08 -7.23 -0.75
CA GLU A 137 -15.79 -6.42 -1.73
C GLU A 137 -17.11 -7.06 -2.21
N ARG A 138 -17.42 -8.28 -1.76
CA ARG A 138 -18.73 -8.93 -1.99
C ARG A 138 -19.86 -8.38 -1.12
N PHE A 139 -19.56 -7.74 0.03
CA PHE A 139 -20.54 -7.41 1.06
C PHE A 139 -20.45 -5.97 1.55
#